data_AF-A0A4Z0NSA8-F1
#
_entry.id   AF-A0A4Z0NSA8-F1
#
_cell.length_a   1.000
_cell.length_b   1.000
_cell.length_c   1.000
_cell.angle_alpha   90.00
_cell.angle_beta   90.00
_cell.angle_gamma   90.00
#
_symmetry.space_group_name_H-M   'P 1'
#
loop_
_entity.id
_entity.type
_entity.pdbx_description
1 polymer ?
#
loop_
_entity_poly.entity_id
_entity_poly.type
_entity_poly.pdbx_seq_one_letter_code
_entity_poly.pdbx_strand_id
1 'polypeptide(L)'
;MDKLVKRVTAVSLEAGGRQADVIYRASGKKRRKVSPLLKPFERIQRKLLESQEVGGREGLRLHEKSNRKRRDGWLADALENQIKSNRKAYNVARKALPGGVLPKA
;
A
#
# COMPACT_ATOMS: atom_id res chain seq x y z
N MET A 1 2.11 7.75 -11.98
CA MET A 1 3.26 8.47 -12.55
C MET A 1 4.64 7.89 -12.17
N ASP A 2 4.71 6.88 -11.31
CA ASP A 2 5.94 6.47 -10.61
C ASP A 2 6.95 5.59 -11.42
N LYS A 3 6.64 5.24 -12.68
CA LYS A 3 7.52 4.37 -13.50
C LYS A 3 7.96 4.96 -14.86
N LEU A 4 7.27 5.97 -15.37
CA LEU A 4 7.50 6.48 -16.73
C LEU A 4 8.31 7.78 -16.76
N VAL A 5 8.23 8.59 -15.71
CA VAL A 5 8.93 9.88 -15.64
C VAL A 5 10.10 9.75 -14.68
N LYS A 6 11.33 9.86 -15.18
CA LYS A 6 12.56 9.72 -14.37
C LYS A 6 12.94 11.03 -13.66
N ARG A 7 12.70 12.17 -14.32
CA ARG A 7 13.01 13.51 -13.81
C ARG A 7 12.17 14.55 -14.56
N VAL A 8 11.63 15.54 -13.87
CA VAL A 8 11.07 16.76 -14.46
C VAL A 8 11.95 17.91 -13.99
N THR A 9 12.49 18.65 -14.94
CA THR A 9 13.25 19.87 -14.71
C THR A 9 12.49 21.00 -15.39
N ALA A 10 12.09 22.01 -14.63
CA ALA A 10 11.59 23.24 -15.21
C ALA A 10 12.79 24.16 -15.48
N VAL A 11 12.87 24.65 -16.70
CA VAL A 11 13.86 25.66 -17.08
C VAL A 11 13.07 26.95 -17.28
N SER A 12 13.36 27.95 -16.46
CA SER A 12 12.83 29.29 -16.65
C SER A 12 13.88 30.14 -17.37
N LEU A 13 13.42 30.86 -18.39
CA LEU A 13 14.19 31.86 -19.12
C LEU A 13 13.62 33.23 -18.76
N GLU A 14 14.09 33.79 -17.65
CA GLU A 14 13.83 35.20 -17.32
C GLU A 14 15.03 36.07 -17.73
N ALA A 15 14.75 37.36 -17.95
CA ALA A 15 15.68 38.34 -18.52
C ALA A 15 17.00 38.53 -17.73
N GLY A 16 17.13 37.94 -16.54
CA GLY A 16 18.32 38.02 -15.67
C GLY A 16 19.17 36.74 -15.58
N GLY A 17 18.78 35.63 -16.23
CA GLY A 17 19.59 34.40 -16.23
C GLY A 17 18.80 33.11 -16.43
N ARG A 18 19.50 32.05 -16.84
CA ARG A 18 18.96 30.69 -16.95
C ARG A 18 18.90 30.05 -15.57
N GLN A 19 17.70 29.81 -15.05
CA GLN A 19 17.51 29.04 -13.81
C GLN A 19 16.80 27.73 -14.13
N ALA A 20 17.40 26.62 -13.72
CA ALA A 20 16.89 25.27 -13.96
C ALA A 20 16.62 24.58 -12.63
N ASP A 21 15.35 24.39 -12.30
CA ASP A 21 14.91 23.76 -11.05
C ASP A 21 14.36 22.35 -11.30
N VAL A 22 14.88 21.40 -10.53
CA VAL A 22 14.43 20.00 -10.60
C VAL A 22 13.18 19.83 -9.75
N ILE A 23 12.01 19.98 -10.38
CA ILE A 23 10.69 19.85 -9.73
C ILE A 23 10.41 18.43 -9.29
N TYR A 24 10.90 17.43 -10.03
CA TYR A 24 10.66 16.04 -9.69
C TYR A 24 11.85 15.16 -10.08
N ARG A 25 12.23 14.26 -9.17
CA ARG A 25 13.20 13.20 -9.45
C ARG A 25 12.62 11.89 -8.95
N ALA A 26 12.44 10.93 -9.85
CA ALA A 26 12.09 9.58 -9.45
C ALA A 26 13.22 9.05 -8.54
N SER A 27 12.89 8.80 -7.27
CA SER A 27 13.81 8.11 -6.39
C SER A 27 13.94 6.68 -6.93
N GLY A 28 15.09 6.36 -7.52
CA GLY A 28 15.36 5.00 -7.97
C GLY A 28 15.12 4.06 -6.80
N LYS A 29 14.48 2.90 -7.05
CA LYS A 29 14.24 1.88 -6.01
C LYS A 29 15.59 1.41 -5.47
N LYS A 30 16.10 2.07 -4.43
CA LYS A 30 17.32 1.65 -3.74
C LYS A 30 17.07 0.22 -3.26
N ARG A 31 18.00 -0.68 -3.60
CA ARG A 31 17.98 -2.05 -3.06
C ARG A 31 17.98 -1.92 -1.54
N ARG A 32 17.02 -2.58 -0.90
CA ARG A 32 16.90 -2.56 0.56
C ARG A 32 18.13 -3.23 1.15
N LYS A 33 18.71 -2.61 2.18
CA LYS A 33 19.82 -3.19 2.94
C LYS A 33 19.24 -4.26 3.87
N VAL A 34 19.38 -5.53 3.50
CA VAL A 34 18.90 -6.67 4.27
C VAL A 34 19.95 -7.76 4.22
N SER A 35 20.32 -8.29 5.38
CA SER A 35 21.26 -9.41 5.48
C SER A 35 20.72 -10.64 4.72
N PRO A 36 21.55 -11.40 3.97
CA PRO A 36 21.08 -12.54 3.17
C PRO A 36 20.27 -13.55 3.99
N LEU A 37 20.70 -13.84 5.23
CA LEU A 37 20.06 -14.77 6.15
C LEU A 37 18.65 -14.32 6.59
N LEU A 38 18.45 -13.00 6.77
CA LEU A 38 17.18 -12.43 7.24
C LEU A 38 16.24 -12.04 6.09
N LYS A 39 16.68 -12.16 4.84
CA LYS A 39 15.93 -11.78 3.64
C LYS A 39 14.57 -12.51 3.52
N PRO A 40 14.43 -13.80 3.84
CA PRO A 40 13.13 -14.47 3.83
C PRO A 40 12.18 -13.92 4.89
N PHE A 41 12.67 -13.72 6.12
CA PHE A 41 11.88 -13.16 7.23
C PHE A 41 11.41 -11.74 6.92
N GLU A 42 12.30 -10.89 6.41
CA GLU A 42 11.96 -9.51 6.01
C GLU A 42 10.91 -9.48 4.90
N ARG A 43 10.95 -10.45 3.97
CA ARG A 43 9.92 -10.59 2.93
C ARG A 43 8.57 -10.97 3.53
N ILE A 44 8.53 -11.89 4.49
CA ILE A 44 7.31 -12.32 5.18
C ILE A 44 6.74 -11.15 5.98
N GLN A 45 7.55 -10.53 6.83
CA GLN A 45 7.15 -9.39 7.67
C GLN A 45 6.56 -8.27 6.83
N ARG A 46 7.20 -7.93 5.71
CA ARG A 46 6.69 -6.92 4.81
C ARG A 46 5.33 -7.27 4.21
N LYS A 47 5.14 -8.53 3.85
CA LYS A 47 3.86 -8.98 3.27
C LYS A 47 2.75 -9.02 4.32
N LEU A 48 3.08 -9.28 5.59
CA LEU A 48 2.17 -9.13 6.72
C LEU A 48 1.78 -7.66 6.92
N LEU A 49 2.73 -6.73 6.89
CA LEU A 49 2.42 -5.30 6.98
C LEU A 49 1.54 -4.82 5.80
N GLU A 50 1.84 -5.25 4.58
CA GLU A 50 1.00 -4.98 3.40
C GLU A 50 -0.42 -5.57 3.58
N SER A 51 -0.54 -6.73 4.22
CA SER A 51 -1.85 -7.33 4.52
C SER A 51 -2.68 -6.50 5.50
N GLN A 52 -2.04 -5.92 6.52
CA GLN A 52 -2.68 -5.04 7.49
C GLN A 52 -3.12 -3.74 6.83
N GLU A 53 -2.29 -3.15 5.95
CA GLU A 53 -2.63 -1.97 5.17
C GLU A 53 -3.86 -2.22 4.26
N VAL A 54 -3.89 -3.38 3.59
CA VAL A 54 -5.03 -3.77 2.75
C VAL A 54 -6.30 -4.00 3.56
N GLY A 55 -6.19 -4.66 4.72
CA GLY A 55 -7.30 -4.83 5.66
C GLY A 55 -7.84 -3.49 6.15
N GLY A 56 -6.96 -2.62 6.65
CA GLY A 56 -7.34 -1.28 7.12
C GLY A 56 -8.04 -0.44 6.05
N ARG A 57 -7.50 -0.42 4.81
CA ARG A 57 -8.14 0.27 3.67
C ARG A 57 -9.52 -0.30 3.34
N GLU A 58 -9.66 -1.61 3.37
CA GLU A 58 -10.96 -2.25 3.13
C GLU A 58 -11.96 -1.96 4.25
N GLY A 59 -11.51 -2.00 5.51
CA GLY A 59 -12.32 -1.61 6.66
C GLY A 59 -12.83 -0.18 6.53
N LEU A 60 -11.96 0.77 6.19
CA LEU A 60 -12.35 2.17 5.96
C LEU A 60 -13.36 2.30 4.82
N ARG A 61 -13.13 1.62 3.70
CA ARG A 61 -14.06 1.60 2.56
C ARG A 61 -15.44 1.05 2.94
N LEU A 62 -15.48 0.00 3.76
CA LEU A 62 -16.72 -0.60 4.24
C LEU A 62 -17.43 0.31 5.26
N HIS A 63 -16.68 0.97 6.13
CA HIS A 63 -17.19 1.99 7.05
C HIS A 63 -17.91 3.11 6.31
N GLU A 64 -17.26 3.74 5.33
CA GLU A 64 -17.86 4.78 4.50
C GLU A 64 -19.09 4.26 3.74
N LYS A 65 -19.02 3.02 3.21
CA LYS A 65 -20.13 2.40 2.48
C LYS A 65 -21.34 2.15 3.38
N SER A 66 -21.14 1.63 4.59
CA SER A 66 -22.24 1.34 5.53
C SER A 66 -22.87 2.63 6.07
N ASN A 67 -22.07 3.65 6.38
CA ASN A 67 -22.59 4.95 6.85
C ASN A 67 -23.28 5.76 5.75
N ARG A 68 -22.95 5.53 4.47
CA ARG A 68 -23.70 6.11 3.35
C ARG A 68 -25.11 5.52 3.21
N LYS A 69 -25.30 4.25 3.61
CA LYS A 69 -26.59 3.55 3.47
C LYS A 69 -27.57 3.89 4.60
N ARG A 70 -27.07 4.04 5.82
CA ARG A 70 -27.89 4.31 7.01
C ARG A 70 -27.06 5.02 8.06
N ARG A 71 -27.72 5.82 8.90
CA ARG A 71 -27.12 6.38 10.12
C ARG A 71 -26.59 5.24 10.99
N ASP A 72 -25.36 5.39 11.49
CA ASP A 72 -24.64 4.39 12.30
C ASP A 72 -24.51 3.01 11.65
N GLY A 73 -24.60 2.94 10.31
CA GLY A 73 -24.59 1.68 9.57
C GLY A 73 -23.33 0.85 9.79
N TRP A 74 -22.21 1.48 10.09
CA TRP A 74 -21.00 0.78 10.48
C TRP A 74 -21.19 -0.12 11.70
N LEU A 75 -21.86 0.38 12.75
CA LEU A 75 -22.09 -0.38 13.97
C LEU A 75 -23.07 -1.54 13.73
N ALA A 76 -24.10 -1.30 12.91
CA ALA A 76 -25.04 -2.33 12.52
C ALA A 76 -24.38 -3.48 11.72
N ASP A 77 -23.38 -3.15 10.89
CA ASP A 77 -22.68 -4.11 10.02
C ASP A 77 -21.30 -4.53 10.55
N ALA A 78 -20.98 -4.21 11.80
CA ALA A 78 -19.60 -4.24 12.32
C ALA A 78 -18.94 -5.62 12.15
N LEU A 79 -19.63 -6.68 12.54
CA LEU A 79 -19.12 -8.06 12.45
C LEU A 79 -18.91 -8.50 11.00
N GLU A 80 -19.89 -8.25 10.12
CA GLU A 80 -19.79 -8.64 8.71
C GLU A 80 -18.67 -7.88 8.00
N ASN A 81 -18.56 -6.58 8.25
CA ASN A 81 -17.52 -5.74 7.68
C ASN A 81 -16.13 -6.12 8.18
N GLN A 82 -16.00 -6.45 9.47
CA GLN A 82 -14.75 -6.93 10.05
C GLN A 82 -14.32 -8.25 9.40
N ILE A 83 -15.24 -9.20 9.23
CA ILE A 83 -14.95 -10.49 8.56
C ILE A 83 -14.49 -10.25 7.12
N LYS A 84 -15.16 -9.37 6.36
CA LYS A 84 -14.78 -9.04 4.97
C LYS A 84 -13.39 -8.41 4.89
N SER A 85 -13.09 -7.46 5.77
CA SER A 85 -11.77 -6.84 5.87
C SER A 85 -10.68 -7.87 6.21
N ASN A 86 -10.93 -8.70 7.22
CA ASN A 86 -10.00 -9.73 7.67
C ASN A 86 -9.78 -10.80 6.59
N ARG A 87 -10.83 -11.22 5.87
CA ARG A 87 -10.72 -12.17 4.75
C ARG A 87 -9.83 -11.62 3.63
N LYS A 88 -9.91 -10.31 3.37
CA LYS A 88 -9.05 -9.65 2.38
C LYS A 88 -7.60 -9.56 2.86
N ALA A 89 -7.38 -9.16 4.11
CA ALA A 89 -6.06 -9.15 4.73
C ALA A 89 -5.42 -10.55 4.73
N TYR A 90 -6.16 -11.57 5.18
CA TYR A 90 -5.72 -12.96 5.18
C TYR A 90 -5.30 -13.46 3.80
N ASN A 91 -6.07 -13.13 2.76
CA ASN A 91 -5.74 -13.50 1.39
C ASN A 91 -4.45 -12.85 0.85
N VAL A 92 -4.01 -11.72 1.43
CA VAL A 92 -2.70 -11.12 1.16
C VAL A 92 -1.63 -11.77 2.03
N ALA A 93 -1.90 -11.98 3.32
CA ALA A 93 -0.98 -12.60 4.27
C ALA A 93 -0.62 -14.05 3.89
N ARG A 94 -1.57 -14.85 3.41
CA ARG A 94 -1.30 -16.24 2.98
C ARG A 94 -0.29 -16.34 1.84
N LYS A 95 -0.18 -15.30 1.00
CA LYS A 95 0.81 -15.22 -0.08
C LYS A 95 2.22 -14.91 0.43
N ALA A 96 2.36 -14.58 1.71
CA ALA A 96 3.65 -14.40 2.38
C ALA A 96 4.32 -15.74 2.69
N LEU A 97 3.53 -16.78 2.93
CA LEU A 97 4.03 -18.09 3.35
C LEU A 97 4.41 -18.93 2.12
N PRO A 98 5.62 -19.52 2.10
CA PRO A 98 6.00 -20.45 1.05
C PRO A 98 5.15 -21.74 1.14
N GLY A 99 4.84 -22.35 -0.01
CA GLY A 99 4.23 -23.68 -0.07
C GLY A 99 2.71 -23.77 -0.02
N GLY A 100 1.96 -22.66 -0.11
CA GLY A 100 0.49 -22.72 -0.18
C GLY A 100 -0.17 -23.31 1.08
N VAL A 101 0.53 -23.26 2.21
CA VAL A 101 0.16 -23.88 3.49
C VAL A 101 -1.20 -23.43 4.01
N LEU A 102 -1.63 -22.23 3.62
CA LEU A 102 -2.90 -21.65 4.06
C LEU A 102 -3.93 -21.65 2.91
N PRO A 103 -5.13 -22.24 3.10
CA PRO A 103 -6.19 -22.26 2.10
C PRO A 103 -6.70 -20.84 1.80
N LYS A 104 -7.41 -20.67 0.70
CA LYS A 104 -8.07 -19.39 0.39
C LYS A 104 -9.29 -19.26 1.28
N ALA A 105 -9.33 -18.20 2.09
CA ALA A 105 -10.53 -17.85 2.86
C ALA A 105 -11.64 -17.38 1.93
#